data_AF-A0A1I4VVL2-F1
#
_entry.id   AF-A0A1I4VVL2-F1
#
_cell.length_a   1.000
_cell.length_b   1.000
_cell.length_c   1.000
_cell.angle_alpha   90.00
_cell.angle_beta   90.00
_cell.angle_gamma   90.00
#
_symmetry.space_group_name_H-M   'P 1'
#
loop_
_entity.id
_entity.type
_entity.pdbx_description
1 polymer ?
#
loop_
_entity_poly.entity_id
_entity_poly.type
_entity_poly.pdbx_seq_one_letter_code
_entity_poly.pdbx_strand_id
1 'polypeptide(L)'
;MTSDSTISVLHDVLRVYDHRYLSLDRLQRERLVEGTRRVIGEEGLSDAARAAMPASARLRAFCIQHGLREELERLIRDEVEGSPAGAVVVGGRIYAMYPYLRGVPRQDADITTEVGVEHRLESVAWQGRKVRIRGFAKLQRVETNRTAVDVILRERTSGKEHGFPADPRDDGAGRFEAVADPAAIEPGRWDVHVAATALGVTREARFGSVRAAGVRTAPQRRKAGPKDVGVYFTKGGHLALVVAEPPPPASLGARIRRALRR
;
A
#
# COMPACT_ATOMS: atom_id res chain seq x y z
N MET A 1 -3.63 -30.37 21.47
CA MET A 1 -3.75 -28.96 21.04
C MET A 1 -3.31 -28.91 19.59
N THR A 2 -4.14 -28.37 18.71
CA THR A 2 -3.83 -28.27 17.27
C THR A 2 -2.74 -27.21 17.04
N SER A 3 -1.94 -27.39 15.98
CA SER A 3 -0.85 -26.48 15.61
C SER A 3 -1.27 -25.00 15.60
N ASP A 4 -2.51 -24.72 15.19
CA ASP A 4 -3.08 -23.37 15.14
C ASP A 4 -3.22 -22.71 16.51
N SER A 5 -3.61 -23.46 17.55
CA SER A 5 -3.73 -22.90 18.91
C SER A 5 -2.39 -22.47 19.46
N THR A 6 -1.33 -23.24 19.18
CA THR A 6 0.04 -22.90 19.62
C THR A 6 0.57 -21.66 18.91
N ILE A 7 0.32 -21.53 17.60
CA ILE A 7 0.71 -20.36 16.81
C ILE A 7 -0.01 -19.10 17.32
N SER A 8 -1.31 -19.19 17.62
CA SER A 8 -2.08 -18.07 18.17
C SER A 8 -1.52 -17.60 19.52
N VAL A 9 -1.24 -18.53 20.43
CA VAL A 9 -0.66 -18.20 21.75
C VAL A 9 0.71 -17.52 21.59
N LEU A 10 1.55 -18.05 20.71
CA LEU A 10 2.88 -17.49 20.47
C LEU A 10 2.82 -16.07 19.90
N HIS A 11 1.92 -15.84 18.94
CA HIS A 11 1.66 -14.51 18.41
C HIS A 11 1.18 -13.54 19.50
N ASP A 12 0.25 -13.96 20.37
CA ASP A 12 -0.23 -13.12 21.48
C ASP A 12 0.87 -12.80 22.49
N VAL A 13 1.73 -13.77 22.82
CA VAL A 13 2.89 -13.55 23.69
C VAL A 13 3.87 -12.56 23.06
N LEU A 14 4.15 -12.67 21.76
CA LEU A 14 5.07 -11.75 21.08
C LEU A 14 4.49 -10.35 20.89
N ARG A 15 3.16 -10.20 20.92
CA ARG A 15 2.47 -8.92 20.81
C ARG A 15 2.64 -8.03 22.05
N VAL A 16 2.97 -8.58 23.21
CA VAL A 16 3.17 -7.79 24.45
C VAL A 16 4.48 -6.99 24.45
N TYR A 17 5.38 -7.32 23.53
CA TYR A 17 6.65 -6.61 23.29
C TYR A 17 6.39 -5.32 22.49
N ASP A 18 5.68 -4.39 23.11
CA ASP A 18 5.37 -3.06 22.60
C ASP A 18 5.70 -1.99 23.66
N HIS A 19 5.02 -0.83 23.61
CA HIS A 19 5.15 0.21 24.65
C HIS A 19 4.95 -0.33 26.08
N ARG A 20 4.15 -1.40 26.28
CA ARG A 20 3.94 -2.04 27.58
C ARG A 20 5.23 -2.66 28.09
N TYR A 21 5.94 -3.41 27.25
CA TYR A 21 7.26 -3.96 27.59
C TYR A 21 8.26 -2.86 27.96
N LEU A 22 8.26 -1.74 27.22
CA LEU A 22 9.12 -0.59 27.52
C LEU A 22 8.74 0.12 28.83
N SER A 23 7.51 -0.02 29.33
CA SER A 23 7.09 0.55 30.60
C SER A 23 7.48 -0.27 31.83
N LEU A 24 7.87 -1.54 31.64
CA LEU A 24 8.29 -2.44 32.72
C LEU A 24 9.66 -2.05 33.29
N ASP A 25 9.87 -2.34 34.57
CA ASP A 25 11.20 -2.26 35.18
C ASP A 25 12.15 -3.35 34.66
N ARG A 26 13.44 -3.21 34.93
CA ARG A 26 14.47 -4.13 34.43
C ARG A 26 14.22 -5.58 34.84
N LEU A 27 13.85 -5.83 36.09
CA LEU A 27 13.64 -7.19 36.61
C LEU A 27 12.40 -7.83 35.98
N GLN A 28 11.35 -7.05 35.78
CA GLN A 28 10.13 -7.47 35.08
C GLN A 28 10.41 -7.82 33.61
N ARG A 29 11.18 -6.99 32.90
CA ARG A 29 11.61 -7.27 31.50
C ARG A 29 12.43 -8.56 31.42
N GLU A 30 13.39 -8.73 32.32
CA GLU A 30 14.22 -9.93 32.40
C GLU A 30 13.39 -11.20 32.57
N ARG A 31 12.44 -11.18 33.52
CA ARG A 31 11.53 -12.31 33.76
C ARG A 31 10.64 -12.61 32.57
N LEU A 32 10.12 -11.58 31.90
CA LEU A 32 9.25 -11.74 30.74
C LEU A 32 10.02 -12.32 29.55
N VAL A 33 11.20 -11.79 29.22
CA VAL A 33 12.06 -12.32 28.15
C VAL A 33 12.43 -13.77 28.41
N GLU A 34 12.83 -14.10 29.64
CA GLU A 34 13.17 -15.47 30.02
C GLU A 34 11.97 -16.42 29.94
N GLY A 35 10.79 -15.98 30.39
CA GLY A 35 9.54 -16.73 30.24
C GLY A 35 9.20 -16.99 28.77
N THR A 36 9.30 -15.97 27.91
CA THR A 36 9.03 -16.11 26.48
C THR A 36 10.06 -16.99 25.78
N ARG A 37 11.35 -16.90 26.15
CA ARG A 37 12.39 -17.79 25.61
C ARG A 37 12.05 -19.26 25.85
N ARG A 38 11.56 -19.61 27.03
CA ARG A 38 11.13 -20.99 27.35
C ARG A 38 9.95 -21.47 26.51
N VAL A 39 9.03 -20.56 26.16
CA VAL A 39 7.89 -20.87 25.28
C VAL A 39 8.34 -21.07 23.83
N ILE A 40 9.29 -20.26 23.35
CA ILE A 40 9.87 -20.39 22.01
C ILE A 40 10.71 -21.66 21.90
N GLY A 41 11.47 -22.00 22.95
CA GLY A 41 12.39 -23.14 22.98
C GLY A 41 13.70 -22.87 22.24
N GLU A 42 14.66 -23.78 22.40
CA GLU A 42 16.00 -23.69 21.79
C GLU A 42 15.96 -23.80 20.26
N GLU A 43 15.01 -24.57 19.72
CA GLU A 43 14.81 -24.75 18.27
C GLU A 43 14.25 -23.49 17.59
N GLY A 44 13.66 -22.59 18.36
CA GLY A 44 13.06 -21.36 17.85
C GLY A 44 11.67 -21.57 17.25
N LEU A 45 11.25 -20.63 16.41
CA LEU A 45 9.98 -20.71 15.71
C LEU A 45 9.96 -21.89 14.72
N SER A 46 8.86 -22.63 14.66
CA SER A 46 8.62 -23.57 13.57
C SER A 46 8.35 -22.84 12.26
N ASP A 47 8.52 -23.51 11.12
CA ASP A 47 8.27 -22.90 9.80
C ASP A 47 6.80 -22.49 9.61
N ALA A 48 5.87 -23.28 10.14
CA ALA A 48 4.46 -22.93 10.17
C ALA A 48 4.20 -21.64 10.97
N ALA A 49 4.86 -21.49 12.12
CA ALA A 49 4.76 -20.28 12.94
C ALA A 49 5.37 -19.06 12.22
N ARG A 50 6.54 -19.21 11.57
CA ARG A 50 7.15 -18.14 10.77
C ARG A 50 6.29 -17.71 9.58
N ALA A 51 5.61 -18.64 8.92
CA ALA A 51 4.75 -18.33 7.78
C ALA A 51 3.47 -17.59 8.20
N ALA A 52 2.97 -17.85 9.41
CA ALA A 52 1.74 -17.28 9.93
C ALA A 52 1.92 -15.92 10.64
N MET A 53 3.16 -15.50 10.90
CA MET A 53 3.45 -14.31 11.70
C MET A 53 4.07 -13.17 10.89
N PRO A 54 3.77 -11.90 11.25
CA PRO A 54 4.45 -10.75 10.66
C PRO A 54 5.94 -10.74 11.05
N ALA A 55 6.76 -10.11 10.22
CA ALA A 55 8.21 -10.03 10.44
C ALA A 55 8.58 -9.42 11.79
N SER A 56 7.82 -8.43 12.29
CA SER A 56 8.04 -7.84 13.62
C SER A 56 8.02 -8.89 14.74
N ALA A 57 7.05 -9.80 14.73
CA ALA A 57 6.96 -10.89 15.71
C ALA A 57 8.13 -11.87 15.56
N ARG A 58 8.52 -12.21 14.32
CA ARG A 58 9.65 -13.11 14.06
C ARG A 58 10.99 -12.52 14.49
N LEU A 59 11.21 -11.23 14.23
CA LEU A 59 12.40 -10.51 14.68
C LEU A 59 12.47 -10.42 16.21
N ARG A 60 11.34 -10.17 16.89
CA ARG A 60 11.28 -10.20 18.36
C ARG A 60 11.63 -11.59 18.90
N ALA A 61 11.06 -12.65 18.30
CA ALA A 61 11.37 -14.02 18.68
C ALA A 61 12.87 -14.34 18.50
N PHE A 62 13.47 -13.91 17.38
CA PHE A 62 14.90 -14.02 17.14
C PHE A 62 15.71 -13.33 18.25
N CYS A 63 15.40 -12.07 18.58
CA CYS A 63 16.13 -11.37 19.64
C CYS A 63 16.00 -12.07 21.01
N ILE A 64 14.81 -12.56 21.34
CA ILE A 64 14.54 -13.27 22.60
C ILE A 64 15.34 -14.57 22.66
N GLN A 65 15.29 -15.37 21.59
CA GLN A 65 16.01 -16.65 21.47
C GLN A 65 17.52 -16.45 21.64
N HIS A 66 18.09 -15.43 21.02
CA HIS A 66 19.54 -15.17 21.03
C HIS A 66 20.02 -14.25 22.17
N GLY A 67 19.14 -13.83 23.08
CA GLY A 67 19.53 -12.98 24.21
C GLY A 67 19.89 -11.54 23.86
N LEU A 68 19.45 -11.05 22.68
CA LEU A 68 19.73 -9.72 22.14
C LEU A 68 18.78 -8.68 22.74
N ARG A 69 18.95 -8.39 24.03
CA ARG A 69 18.00 -7.58 24.80
C ARG A 69 18.01 -6.10 24.40
N GLU A 70 19.19 -5.53 24.22
CA GLU A 70 19.34 -4.12 23.85
C GLU A 70 18.77 -3.88 22.46
N GLU A 71 19.00 -4.82 21.54
CA GLU A 71 18.48 -4.80 20.19
C GLU A 71 16.96 -5.04 20.17
N LEU A 72 16.43 -5.91 21.03
CA LEU A 72 14.99 -6.08 21.21
C LEU A 72 14.33 -4.77 21.67
N GLU A 73 14.89 -4.11 22.67
CA GLU A 73 14.38 -2.82 23.16
C GLU A 73 14.44 -1.74 22.08
N ARG A 74 15.53 -1.71 21.31
CA ARG A 74 15.68 -0.78 20.20
C ARG A 74 14.69 -1.06 19.06
N LEU A 75 14.51 -2.32 18.69
CA LEU A 75 13.52 -2.76 17.70
C LEU A 75 12.11 -2.31 18.09
N ILE A 76 11.72 -2.54 19.34
CA ILE A 76 10.40 -2.16 19.84
C ILE A 76 10.25 -0.63 19.84
N ARG A 77 11.30 0.12 20.19
CA ARG A 77 11.28 1.59 20.15
C ARG A 77 11.10 2.12 18.73
N ASP A 78 11.88 1.62 17.77
CA ASP A 78 11.77 2.01 16.35
C ASP A 78 10.35 1.75 15.81
N GLU A 79 9.73 0.64 16.20
CA GLU A 79 8.36 0.29 15.82
C GLU A 79 7.31 1.20 16.48
N VAL A 80 7.44 1.50 17.78
CA VAL A 80 6.53 2.38 18.52
C VAL A 80 6.59 3.82 18.00
N GLU A 81 7.78 4.29 17.62
CA GLU A 81 7.99 5.62 17.04
C GLU A 81 7.51 5.70 15.57
N GLY A 82 7.12 4.58 14.96
CA GLY A 82 6.70 4.53 13.57
C GLY A 82 7.83 4.77 12.57
N SER A 83 9.08 4.52 12.98
CA SER A 83 10.28 4.67 12.18
C SER A 83 10.89 3.29 11.86
N PRO A 84 10.18 2.42 11.12
CA PRO A 84 10.69 1.09 10.83
C PRO A 84 11.96 1.19 9.98
N ALA A 85 12.95 0.36 10.28
CA ALA A 85 14.21 0.41 9.55
C ALA A 85 14.02 0.15 8.05
N GLY A 86 14.98 0.65 7.25
CA GLY A 86 14.98 0.49 5.79
C GLY A 86 14.96 -0.99 5.37
N ALA A 87 14.78 -1.22 4.08
CA ALA A 87 14.68 -2.53 3.49
C ALA A 87 15.57 -2.65 2.26
N VAL A 88 16.08 -3.86 2.01
CA VAL A 88 16.85 -4.19 0.81
C VAL A 88 16.10 -5.19 -0.04
N VAL A 89 16.29 -5.09 -1.35
CA VAL A 89 15.70 -6.02 -2.33
C VAL A 89 16.78 -6.97 -2.81
N VAL A 90 16.57 -8.27 -2.64
CA VAL A 90 17.48 -9.33 -3.09
C VAL A 90 16.67 -10.41 -3.78
N GLY A 91 16.94 -10.67 -5.06
CA GLY A 91 16.26 -11.73 -5.82
C GLY A 91 14.73 -11.57 -5.88
N GLY A 92 14.23 -10.33 -5.96
CA GLY A 92 12.79 -10.03 -6.01
C GLY A 92 12.07 -10.11 -4.65
N ARG A 93 12.79 -10.36 -3.56
CA ARG A 93 12.26 -10.38 -2.18
C ARG A 93 12.75 -9.17 -1.41
N ILE A 94 11.93 -8.67 -0.50
CA ILE A 94 12.20 -7.49 0.30
C ILE A 94 12.51 -7.92 1.73
N TYR A 95 13.66 -7.50 2.26
CA TYR A 95 14.13 -7.85 3.59
C TYR A 95 14.30 -6.61 4.46
N ALA A 96 13.72 -6.63 5.66
CA ALA A 96 13.94 -5.59 6.65
C ALA A 96 15.41 -5.58 7.09
N MET A 97 16.01 -4.39 7.15
CA MET A 97 17.40 -4.19 7.52
C MET A 97 17.50 -3.31 8.76
N TYR A 98 17.79 -3.94 9.88
CA TYR A 98 18.12 -3.28 11.14
C TYR A 98 19.63 -3.36 11.35
N PRO A 99 20.41 -2.26 11.19
CA PRO A 99 21.88 -2.31 11.23
C PRO A 99 22.48 -2.90 12.52
N TYR A 100 21.72 -2.83 13.61
CA TYR A 100 22.09 -3.37 14.93
C TYR A 100 21.71 -4.85 15.12
N LEU A 101 20.91 -5.45 14.24
CA LEU A 101 20.55 -6.87 14.28
C LEU A 101 21.36 -7.66 13.25
N ARG A 102 22.38 -8.38 13.72
CA ARG A 102 23.21 -9.25 12.88
C ARG A 102 22.76 -10.70 12.99
N GLY A 103 22.99 -11.49 11.92
CA GLY A 103 22.73 -12.93 11.92
C GLY A 103 21.26 -13.33 11.79
N VAL A 104 20.34 -12.38 11.59
CA VAL A 104 18.92 -12.68 11.38
C VAL A 104 18.73 -13.55 10.14
N PRO A 105 18.06 -14.71 10.25
CA PRO A 105 17.71 -15.52 9.09
C PRO A 105 16.85 -14.74 8.09
N ARG A 106 17.11 -14.92 6.79
CA ARG A 106 16.37 -14.21 5.72
C ARG A 106 14.85 -14.39 5.85
N GLN A 107 14.40 -15.58 6.22
CA GLN A 107 12.99 -15.90 6.43
C GLN A 107 12.35 -15.10 7.55
N ASP A 108 13.09 -14.69 8.58
CA ASP A 108 12.56 -13.90 9.70
C ASP A 108 12.51 -12.41 9.31
N ALA A 109 13.50 -11.95 8.54
CA ALA A 109 13.59 -10.59 8.01
C ALA A 109 12.74 -10.32 6.75
N ASP A 110 12.12 -11.34 6.15
CA ASP A 110 11.37 -11.19 4.89
C ASP A 110 10.05 -10.43 5.07
N ILE A 111 9.95 -9.24 4.48
CA ILE A 111 8.76 -8.38 4.54
C ILE A 111 8.09 -8.25 3.18
N THR A 112 8.37 -9.16 2.24
CA THR A 112 7.91 -9.08 0.85
C THR A 112 6.41 -8.85 0.74
N THR A 113 5.61 -9.53 1.57
CA THR A 113 4.14 -9.41 1.59
C THR A 113 3.61 -8.26 2.44
N GLU A 114 4.47 -7.65 3.25
CA GLU A 114 4.11 -6.58 4.19
C GLU A 114 4.39 -5.18 3.64
N VAL A 115 5.31 -5.07 2.67
CA VAL A 115 5.65 -3.78 2.05
C VAL A 115 4.56 -3.34 1.10
N GLY A 116 3.92 -2.23 1.46
CA GLY A 116 2.95 -1.53 0.62
C GLY A 116 3.57 -0.41 -0.23
N VAL A 117 2.69 0.42 -0.80
CA VAL A 117 3.05 1.62 -1.54
C VAL A 117 2.74 2.84 -0.67
N GLU A 118 3.74 3.68 -0.43
CA GLU A 118 3.53 5.03 0.08
C GLU A 118 3.10 5.91 -1.09
N HIS A 119 1.95 6.59 -0.99
CA HIS A 119 1.43 7.38 -2.09
C HIS A 119 0.66 8.62 -1.66
N ARG A 120 0.63 9.63 -2.53
CA ARG A 120 -0.15 10.85 -2.34
C ARG A 120 -0.60 11.45 -3.67
N LEU A 121 -1.89 11.74 -3.79
CA LEU A 121 -2.42 12.48 -4.94
C LEU A 121 -2.15 13.98 -4.76
N GLU A 122 -1.49 14.60 -5.73
CA GLU A 122 -1.19 16.02 -5.70
C GLU A 122 -2.19 16.84 -6.50
N SER A 123 -2.57 16.34 -7.68
CA SER A 123 -3.59 16.98 -8.49
C SER A 123 -4.24 15.98 -9.44
N VAL A 124 -5.51 16.25 -9.74
CA VAL A 124 -6.24 15.62 -10.84
C VAL A 124 -6.97 16.72 -11.60
N ALA A 125 -6.73 16.79 -12.90
CA ALA A 125 -7.28 17.85 -13.74
C ALA A 125 -7.52 17.35 -15.16
N TRP A 126 -8.44 17.99 -15.86
CA TRP A 126 -8.62 17.76 -17.28
C TRP A 126 -7.53 18.45 -18.11
N GLN A 127 -6.92 17.71 -19.03
CA GLN A 127 -6.04 18.22 -20.08
C GLN A 127 -6.71 17.95 -21.43
N GLY A 128 -7.39 18.95 -21.97
CA GLY A 128 -8.31 18.75 -23.10
C GLY A 128 -9.39 17.72 -22.73
N ARG A 129 -9.37 16.57 -23.40
CA ARG A 129 -10.29 15.43 -23.20
C ARG A 129 -9.72 14.30 -22.34
N LYS A 130 -8.46 14.42 -21.92
CA LYS A 130 -7.75 13.43 -21.10
C LYS A 130 -7.72 13.85 -19.64
N VAL A 131 -7.52 12.90 -18.74
CA VAL A 131 -7.39 13.14 -17.30
C VAL A 131 -5.91 13.09 -16.94
N ARG A 132 -5.38 14.23 -16.54
CA ARG A 132 -4.02 14.35 -16.02
C ARG A 132 -4.01 14.13 -14.53
N ILE A 133 -3.18 13.20 -14.08
CA ILE A 133 -3.03 12.79 -12.68
C ILE A 133 -1.57 13.03 -12.30
N ARG A 134 -1.35 13.81 -11.23
CA ARG A 134 -0.02 14.01 -10.65
C ARG A 134 0.00 13.52 -9.22
N GLY A 135 1.10 12.92 -8.83
CA GLY A 135 1.25 12.43 -7.49
C GLY A 135 2.64 11.94 -7.16
N PHE A 136 2.69 11.24 -6.05
CA PHE A 136 3.84 10.54 -5.54
C PHE A 136 3.46 9.10 -5.25
N ALA A 137 4.31 8.15 -5.63
CA ALA A 137 4.20 6.74 -5.26
C ALA A 137 5.61 6.11 -5.15
N LYS A 138 5.88 5.38 -4.07
CA LYS A 138 7.09 4.56 -3.89
C LYS A 138 6.81 3.33 -3.03
N LEU A 139 7.66 2.31 -3.12
CA LEU A 139 7.63 1.20 -2.17
C LEU A 139 8.00 1.70 -0.76
N GLN A 140 7.25 1.28 0.25
CA GLN A 140 7.58 1.59 1.64
C GLN A 140 8.93 0.98 2.03
N ARG A 141 9.71 1.69 2.85
CA ARG A 141 11.00 1.25 3.42
C ARG A 141 12.13 0.96 2.40
N VAL A 142 11.87 0.97 1.11
CA VAL A 142 12.88 0.75 0.07
C VAL A 142 13.42 2.09 -0.41
N GLU A 143 14.65 2.40 -0.03
CA GLU A 143 15.35 3.61 -0.46
C GLU A 143 15.96 3.41 -1.86
N THR A 144 15.50 4.20 -2.82
CA THR A 144 16.01 4.21 -4.20
C THR A 144 15.71 5.56 -4.85
N ASN A 145 16.58 5.99 -5.78
CA ASN A 145 16.33 7.14 -6.65
C ASN A 145 15.60 6.77 -7.94
N ARG A 146 15.40 5.46 -8.20
CA ARG A 146 14.73 4.94 -9.40
C ARG A 146 13.47 4.19 -8.99
N THR A 147 12.34 4.87 -9.13
CA THR A 147 11.01 4.29 -8.97
C THR A 147 10.22 4.58 -10.24
N ALA A 148 9.79 3.53 -10.93
CA ALA A 148 8.82 3.67 -12.01
C ALA A 148 7.40 3.62 -11.43
N VAL A 149 6.49 4.40 -12.00
CA VAL A 149 5.09 4.43 -11.56
C VAL A 149 4.18 4.26 -12.77
N ASP A 150 3.17 3.40 -12.64
CA ASP A 150 2.07 3.28 -13.58
C ASP A 150 0.76 3.65 -12.90
N VAL A 151 -0.15 4.29 -13.64
CA VAL A 151 -1.53 4.50 -13.21
C VAL A 151 -2.40 3.41 -13.82
N ILE A 152 -3.05 2.62 -12.98
CA ILE A 152 -3.93 1.54 -13.42
C ILE A 152 -5.38 1.96 -13.17
N LEU A 153 -6.21 1.89 -14.21
CA LEU A 153 -7.65 1.94 -14.08
C LEU A 153 -8.18 0.52 -14.00
N ARG A 154 -8.82 0.15 -12.89
CA ARG A 154 -9.44 -1.16 -12.69
C ARG A 154 -10.96 -1.04 -12.66
N GLU A 155 -11.65 -1.71 -13.58
CA GLU A 155 -13.12 -1.70 -13.63
C GLU A 155 -13.69 -2.49 -12.45
N ARG A 156 -14.65 -1.89 -11.76
CA ARG A 156 -15.08 -2.34 -10.43
C ARG A 156 -15.79 -3.69 -10.41
N THR A 157 -16.44 -4.08 -11.50
CA THR A 157 -17.31 -5.26 -11.53
C THR A 157 -16.57 -6.48 -12.07
N SER A 158 -15.87 -6.32 -13.18
CA SER A 158 -15.13 -7.33 -13.92
C SER A 158 -13.67 -7.46 -13.50
N GLY A 159 -13.11 -6.42 -12.84
CA GLY A 159 -11.69 -6.37 -12.52
C GLY A 159 -10.79 -6.09 -13.72
N LYS A 160 -11.35 -5.79 -14.92
CA LYS A 160 -10.56 -5.46 -16.10
C LYS A 160 -9.65 -4.27 -15.83
N GLU A 161 -8.42 -4.35 -16.29
CA GLU A 161 -7.42 -3.30 -16.08
C GLU A 161 -7.01 -2.59 -17.36
N HIS A 162 -6.66 -1.32 -17.22
CA HIS A 162 -6.00 -0.55 -18.25
C HIS A 162 -4.90 0.30 -17.62
N GLY A 163 -3.66 0.05 -18.02
CA GLY A 163 -2.49 0.78 -17.54
C GLY A 163 -2.21 2.02 -18.38
N PHE A 164 -1.82 3.10 -17.71
CA PHE A 164 -1.28 4.30 -18.32
C PHE A 164 0.11 4.53 -17.73
N PRO A 165 1.18 4.51 -18.55
CA PRO A 165 2.51 4.80 -18.05
C PRO A 165 2.55 6.22 -17.50
N ALA A 166 3.27 6.41 -16.39
CA ALA A 166 3.52 7.72 -15.83
C ALA A 166 4.96 8.16 -16.11
N ASP A 167 5.11 9.42 -16.48
CA ASP A 167 6.41 10.04 -16.64
C ASP A 167 6.93 10.48 -15.27
N PRO A 168 8.20 10.17 -14.92
CA PRO A 168 8.82 10.69 -13.71
C PRO A 168 8.92 12.22 -13.79
N ARG A 169 8.81 12.88 -12.64
CA ARG A 169 9.00 14.32 -12.54
C ARG A 169 10.34 14.65 -11.87
N ASP A 170 11.01 15.68 -12.38
CA ASP A 170 12.35 16.09 -11.91
C ASP A 170 12.37 16.67 -10.49
N ASP A 171 11.21 16.96 -9.91
CA ASP A 171 11.08 17.58 -8.58
C ASP A 171 11.10 16.58 -7.40
N GLY A 172 11.44 15.31 -7.65
CA GLY A 172 11.74 14.33 -6.60
C GLY A 172 11.44 12.88 -6.97
N ALA A 173 12.20 11.95 -6.37
CA ALA A 173 12.00 10.52 -6.59
C ALA A 173 10.57 10.06 -6.27
N GLY A 174 10.01 9.18 -7.10
CA GLY A 174 8.64 8.66 -6.96
C GLY A 174 7.54 9.65 -7.32
N ARG A 175 7.87 10.91 -7.68
CA ARG A 175 6.90 11.85 -8.23
C ARG A 175 6.65 11.55 -9.70
N PHE A 176 5.38 11.61 -10.10
CA PHE A 176 4.97 11.22 -11.43
C PHE A 176 3.86 12.12 -11.99
N GLU A 177 3.74 12.10 -13.31
CA GLU A 177 2.59 12.59 -14.06
C GLU A 177 2.11 11.51 -15.03
N ALA A 178 0.82 11.20 -14.99
CA ALA A 178 0.18 10.31 -15.95
C ALA A 178 -0.96 11.03 -16.65
N VAL A 179 -1.14 10.75 -17.94
CA VAL A 179 -2.26 11.26 -18.73
C VAL A 179 -3.12 10.08 -19.19
N ALA A 180 -4.20 9.84 -18.44
CA ALA A 180 -5.16 8.80 -18.79
C ALA A 180 -6.10 9.31 -19.88
N ASP A 181 -6.28 8.53 -20.96
CA ASP A 181 -7.25 8.81 -22.01
C ASP A 181 -8.52 7.96 -21.78
N PRO A 182 -9.62 8.55 -21.28
CA PRO A 182 -10.86 7.80 -21.06
C PRO A 182 -11.49 7.27 -22.36
N ALA A 183 -11.09 7.78 -23.53
CA ALA A 183 -11.57 7.26 -24.80
C ALA A 183 -11.07 5.83 -25.06
N ALA A 184 -9.90 5.47 -24.50
CA ALA A 184 -9.25 4.17 -24.67
C ALA A 184 -9.85 3.03 -23.82
N ILE A 185 -10.75 3.34 -22.88
CA ILE A 185 -11.36 2.36 -21.96
C ILE A 185 -12.87 2.24 -22.17
N GLU A 186 -13.43 1.08 -21.87
CA GLU A 186 -14.86 0.82 -22.03
C GLU A 186 -15.74 1.62 -21.04
N PRO A 187 -17.03 1.82 -21.36
CA PRO A 187 -18.00 2.30 -20.39
C PRO A 187 -17.99 1.44 -19.11
N GLY A 188 -18.03 2.10 -17.96
CA GLY A 188 -17.92 1.42 -16.67
C GLY A 188 -17.52 2.35 -15.53
N ARG A 189 -17.37 1.78 -14.34
CA ARG A 189 -16.82 2.46 -13.16
C ARG A 189 -15.44 1.94 -12.89
N TRP A 190 -14.47 2.84 -12.93
CA TRP A 190 -13.05 2.52 -12.90
C TRP A 190 -12.42 3.11 -11.63
N ASP A 191 -11.82 2.26 -10.82
CA ASP A 191 -11.03 2.65 -9.66
C ASP A 191 -9.60 2.96 -10.09
N VAL A 192 -9.04 4.05 -9.57
CA VAL A 192 -7.65 4.43 -9.86
C VAL A 192 -6.71 3.78 -8.85
N HIS A 193 -5.73 3.07 -9.37
CA HIS A 193 -4.62 2.47 -8.64
C HIS A 193 -3.30 3.07 -9.13
N VAL A 194 -2.28 3.01 -8.29
CA VAL A 194 -0.89 3.25 -8.65
C VAL A 194 -0.10 1.98 -8.45
N ALA A 195 0.71 1.60 -9.43
CA ALA A 195 1.72 0.57 -9.29
C ALA A 195 3.09 1.26 -9.16
N ALA A 196 3.81 0.98 -8.09
CA ALA A 196 5.17 1.48 -7.88
C ALA A 196 6.16 0.32 -8.04
N THR A 197 7.15 0.54 -8.89
CA THR A 197 8.17 -0.46 -9.22
C THR A 197 9.55 0.05 -8.83
N ALA A 198 10.22 -0.67 -7.94
CA ALA A 198 11.58 -0.38 -7.51
C ALA A 198 12.38 -1.68 -7.42
N LEU A 199 13.60 -1.66 -7.99
CA LEU A 199 14.53 -2.79 -7.96
C LEU A 199 13.91 -4.12 -8.44
N GLY A 200 13.02 -4.05 -9.44
CA GLY A 200 12.35 -5.22 -10.02
C GLY A 200 11.13 -5.73 -9.23
N VAL A 201 10.77 -5.08 -8.11
CA VAL A 201 9.57 -5.42 -7.33
C VAL A 201 8.48 -4.39 -7.57
N THR A 202 7.27 -4.86 -7.87
CA THR A 202 6.09 -4.03 -8.10
C THR A 202 5.07 -4.22 -6.98
N ARG A 203 4.53 -3.13 -6.45
CA ARG A 203 3.38 -3.16 -5.54
C ARG A 203 2.34 -2.15 -5.99
N GLU A 204 1.09 -2.44 -5.66
CA GLU A 204 -0.05 -1.63 -6.05
C GLU A 204 -0.80 -1.09 -4.83
N ALA A 205 -1.37 0.11 -4.96
CA ALA A 205 -2.29 0.66 -3.98
C ALA A 205 -3.41 1.45 -4.66
N ARG A 206 -4.59 1.43 -4.03
CA ARG A 206 -5.73 2.23 -4.49
C ARG A 206 -5.50 3.71 -4.18
N PHE A 207 -5.55 4.54 -5.21
CA PHE A 207 -5.02 5.89 -5.15
C PHE A 207 -6.06 6.96 -4.77
N GLY A 208 -5.62 8.07 -4.20
CA GLY A 208 -6.43 9.27 -3.95
C GLY A 208 -6.98 9.47 -2.53
N SER A 209 -6.97 8.45 -1.67
CA SER A 209 -7.39 8.57 -0.26
C SER A 209 -6.52 9.55 0.53
N VAL A 210 -5.20 9.50 0.29
CA VAL A 210 -4.20 10.48 0.74
C VAL A 210 -3.96 11.48 -0.37
N ARG A 211 -4.25 12.76 -0.13
CA ARG A 211 -4.20 13.81 -1.15
C ARG A 211 -3.83 15.18 -0.59
N ALA A 212 -3.31 16.06 -1.44
CA ALA A 212 -3.05 17.45 -1.08
C ALA A 212 -4.36 18.22 -0.82
N ALA A 213 -4.33 19.19 0.10
CA ALA A 213 -5.51 19.96 0.52
C ALA A 213 -6.17 20.73 -0.64
N GLY A 214 -5.40 21.13 -1.66
CA GLY A 214 -5.90 21.87 -2.84
C GLY A 214 -6.59 20.99 -3.89
N VAL A 215 -6.66 19.68 -3.71
CA VAL A 215 -7.31 18.78 -4.70
C VAL A 215 -8.82 18.99 -4.69
N ARG A 216 -9.38 19.39 -5.82
CA ARG A 216 -10.84 19.54 -6.00
C ARG A 216 -11.53 18.18 -5.93
N THR A 217 -12.37 17.98 -4.91
CA THR A 217 -13.07 16.71 -4.66
C THR A 217 -14.47 16.64 -5.25
N ALA A 218 -15.07 17.78 -5.60
CA ALA A 218 -16.37 17.83 -6.25
C ALA A 218 -16.32 17.06 -7.59
N PRO A 219 -17.33 16.25 -7.93
CA PRO A 219 -17.37 15.51 -9.18
C PRO A 219 -17.22 16.43 -10.39
N GLN A 220 -16.32 16.08 -11.31
CA GLN A 220 -16.05 16.84 -12.52
C GLN A 220 -16.48 16.00 -13.72
N ARG A 221 -17.26 16.56 -14.64
CA ARG A 221 -17.70 15.87 -15.85
C ARG A 221 -17.17 16.55 -17.10
N ARG A 222 -16.75 15.77 -18.09
CA ARG A 222 -16.36 16.26 -19.41
C ARG A 222 -16.61 15.20 -20.48
N LYS A 223 -16.84 15.66 -21.70
CA LYS A 223 -16.90 14.79 -22.88
C LYS A 223 -15.49 14.38 -23.33
N ALA A 224 -15.30 13.08 -23.56
CA ALA A 224 -14.10 12.51 -24.15
C ALA A 224 -14.49 11.77 -25.45
N GLY A 225 -14.51 12.50 -26.56
CA GLY A 225 -15.06 11.98 -27.82
C GLY A 225 -16.57 11.74 -27.70
N PRO A 226 -17.09 10.55 -28.03
CA PRO A 226 -18.51 10.25 -27.85
C PRO A 226 -18.88 10.02 -26.38
N LYS A 227 -17.93 9.71 -25.50
CA LYS A 227 -18.19 9.28 -24.12
C LYS A 227 -18.38 10.47 -23.17
N ASP A 228 -19.29 10.32 -22.21
CA ASP A 228 -19.43 11.22 -21.06
C ASP A 228 -18.62 10.66 -19.89
N VAL A 229 -17.65 11.43 -19.39
CA VAL A 229 -16.70 10.96 -18.38
C VAL A 229 -16.79 11.81 -17.13
N GLY A 230 -16.90 11.17 -15.97
CA GLY A 230 -16.88 11.79 -14.66
C GLY A 230 -15.66 11.38 -13.86
N VAL A 231 -14.90 12.34 -13.35
CA VAL A 231 -13.87 12.14 -12.32
C VAL A 231 -14.49 12.45 -10.97
N TYR A 232 -14.39 11.53 -10.02
CA TYR A 232 -14.98 11.68 -8.70
C TYR A 232 -14.17 10.94 -7.63
N PHE A 233 -14.50 11.20 -6.37
CA PHE A 233 -13.96 10.47 -5.23
C PHE A 233 -15.04 9.56 -4.64
N THR A 234 -14.67 8.32 -4.36
CA THR A 234 -15.54 7.34 -3.70
C THR A 234 -15.82 7.71 -2.25
N LYS A 235 -16.77 7.02 -1.60
CA LYS A 235 -17.05 7.20 -0.16
C LYS A 235 -15.80 7.01 0.72
N GLY A 236 -14.92 6.07 0.35
CA GLY A 236 -13.62 5.85 1.01
C GLY A 236 -12.53 6.87 0.65
N GLY A 237 -12.86 7.89 -0.15
CA GLY A 237 -11.93 8.95 -0.53
C GLY A 237 -10.96 8.59 -1.67
N HIS A 238 -11.11 7.43 -2.32
CA HIS A 238 -10.26 7.05 -3.46
C HIS A 238 -10.74 7.70 -4.76
N LEU A 239 -9.80 8.00 -5.65
CA LEU A 239 -10.06 8.55 -6.98
C LEU A 239 -10.69 7.47 -7.88
N ALA A 240 -11.70 7.86 -8.65
CA ALA A 240 -12.38 6.99 -9.59
C ALA A 240 -12.87 7.77 -10.82
N LEU A 241 -13.04 7.02 -11.91
CA LEU A 241 -13.65 7.50 -13.15
C LEU A 241 -14.97 6.75 -13.38
N VAL A 242 -15.97 7.45 -13.90
CA VAL A 242 -17.13 6.84 -14.54
C VAL A 242 -17.10 7.19 -16.00
N VAL A 243 -17.17 6.19 -16.86
CA VAL A 243 -17.23 6.35 -18.31
C VAL A 243 -18.61 5.87 -18.73
N ALA A 244 -19.40 6.76 -19.30
CA ALA A 244 -20.74 6.45 -19.79
C ALA A 244 -20.78 6.62 -21.32
N GLU A 245 -21.57 5.79 -21.97
CA GLU A 245 -22.00 6.08 -23.32
C GLU A 245 -22.90 7.31 -23.31
N PRO A 246 -22.87 8.12 -24.39
CA PRO A 246 -23.82 9.20 -24.52
C PRO A 246 -25.23 8.60 -24.56
N PRO A 247 -26.23 9.23 -23.93
CA PRO A 247 -27.61 8.78 -24.10
C PRO A 247 -27.94 8.77 -25.60
N PRO A 248 -28.71 7.79 -26.09
CA PRO A 248 -29.11 7.76 -27.49
C PRO A 248 -29.79 9.09 -27.84
N PRO A 249 -29.62 9.60 -29.08
CA PRO A 249 -30.25 10.84 -29.49
C PRO A 249 -31.74 10.75 -29.22
N ALA A 250 -32.31 11.80 -28.61
CA ALA A 250 -33.73 11.87 -28.32
C ALA A 250 -34.51 11.53 -29.59
N SER A 251 -35.42 10.56 -29.50
CA SER A 251 -36.23 10.14 -30.63
C SER A 251 -36.94 11.34 -31.27
N LEU A 252 -37.22 11.27 -32.57
CA LEU A 252 -37.86 12.37 -33.30
C LEU A 252 -39.14 12.85 -32.57
N GLY A 253 -39.91 11.92 -32.01
CA GLY A 253 -41.11 12.21 -31.20
C GLY A 253 -40.83 12.89 -29.85
N ALA A 254 -39.68 12.66 -29.22
CA ALA A 254 -39.28 13.43 -28.03
C ALA A 254 -38.84 14.85 -28.39
N ARG A 255 -38.21 15.05 -29.57
CA ARG A 255 -37.84 16.37 -30.08
C ARG A 255 -39.07 17.19 -30.48
N ILE A 256 -40.03 16.59 -31.18
CA ILE A 256 -41.29 17.23 -31.58
C ILE A 256 -42.11 17.63 -30.34
N ARG A 257 -42.27 16.73 -29.35
CA ARG A 257 -42.99 17.07 -28.11
C ARG A 257 -42.34 18.19 -27.30
N ARG A 258 -41.02 18.35 -27.39
CA ARG A 258 -40.29 19.45 -26.74
C ARG A 258 -40.43 20.77 -27.50
N ALA A 259 -40.53 20.71 -28.83
CA ALA A 259 -40.77 21.87 -29.68
C ALA A 259 -42.21 22.39 -29.56
N LEU A 260 -43.19 21.50 -29.39
CA LEU A 260 -44.61 21.85 -29.19
C LEU A 260 -44.96 22.30 -27.76
N ARG A 261 -43.99 22.34 -26.85
CA ARG A 261 -44.14 22.81 -25.46
C ARG A 261 -43.46 24.17 -25.22
N ARG A 262 -42.94 24.82 -26.26
CA ARG A 262 -42.53 26.22 -26.29
C ARG A 262 -43.55 27.01 -27.08
#